data_AF-A0A7C2TUE1-F1
#
_entry.id   AF-A0A7C2TUE1-F1
#
_cell.length_a   1.000
_cell.length_b   1.000
_cell.length_c   1.000
_cell.angle_alpha   90.00
_cell.angle_beta   90.00
_cell.angle_gamma   90.00
#
_symmetry.space_group_name_H-M   'P 1'
#
loop_
_entity.id
_entity.type
_entity.pdbx_description
1 polymer ?
#
loop_
_entity_poly.entity_id
_entity_poly.type
_entity_poly.pdbx_seq_one_letter_code
_entity_poly.pdbx_strand_id
1 'polypeptide(L)'
;MSYPANDLIETVKALPTVRQAEVREFIDLLGTSEEIIAVAMEWITERLPDRYCAEDPHFDVRALSWRVPIVLSYPTGEGGIVGELVVDARTHQINSHTAVDVIRDRGKRLAQELIHA
;
A
#
# COMPACT_ATOMS: atom_id res chain seq x y z
N MET A 1 13.76 -5.87 2.63
CA MET A 1 13.66 -6.40 1.26
C MET A 1 12.17 -6.41 1.00
N SER A 2 11.71 -5.44 0.20
CA SER A 2 10.29 -5.18 -0.06
C SER A 2 9.93 -5.87 -1.36
N TYR A 3 8.88 -6.67 -1.38
CA TYR A 3 8.47 -7.42 -2.56
C TYR A 3 7.15 -6.85 -3.10
N PRO A 4 7.01 -6.66 -4.42
CA PRO A 4 5.69 -6.47 -5.01
C PRO A 4 4.84 -7.73 -4.73
N ALA A 5 3.53 -7.57 -4.58
CA ALA A 5 2.61 -8.65 -4.21
C ALA A 5 2.75 -9.91 -5.10
N ASN A 6 3.08 -9.73 -6.39
CA ASN A 6 3.27 -10.82 -7.34
C ASN A 6 4.49 -11.72 -7.05
N ASP A 7 5.55 -11.19 -6.42
CA ASP A 7 6.81 -11.95 -6.23
C ASP A 7 6.72 -13.01 -5.11
N LEU A 8 5.80 -12.83 -4.16
CA LEU A 8 5.59 -13.81 -3.09
C LEU A 8 5.02 -15.13 -3.62
N ILE A 9 4.09 -15.05 -4.58
CA ILE A 9 3.47 -16.22 -5.20
C ILE A 9 4.50 -16.97 -6.06
N GLU A 10 5.38 -16.25 -6.77
CA GLU A 10 6.44 -16.88 -7.56
C GLU A 10 7.49 -17.58 -6.69
N THR A 11 7.84 -16.98 -5.54
CA THR A 11 8.79 -17.57 -4.59
C THR A 11 8.27 -18.91 -4.02
N VAL A 12 6.96 -19.06 -3.85
CA VAL A 12 6.33 -20.30 -3.34
C VAL A 12 6.43 -21.44 -4.36
N LYS A 13 6.30 -21.14 -5.65
CA LYS A 13 6.35 -22.13 -6.73
C LYS A 13 7.71 -22.85 -6.80
N ALA A 14 8.78 -22.24 -6.27
CA ALA A 14 10.12 -22.82 -6.25
C ALA A 14 10.38 -23.81 -5.10
N LEU A 15 9.45 -23.96 -4.14
CA LEU A 15 9.61 -24.87 -2.99
C LEU A 15 9.12 -26.29 -3.28
N PRO A 16 9.68 -27.34 -2.64
CA PRO A 16 9.18 -28.71 -2.76
C PRO A 16 7.74 -28.83 -2.21
N THR A 17 6.92 -29.65 -2.86
CA THR A 17 5.45 -29.72 -2.71
C THR A 17 4.94 -29.82 -1.27
N VAL A 18 5.65 -30.53 -0.38
CA VAL A 18 5.29 -30.67 1.04
C VAL A 18 5.33 -29.33 1.78
N ARG A 19 6.25 -28.43 1.39
CA ARG A 19 6.36 -27.07 1.95
C ARG A 19 5.48 -26.05 1.24
N GLN A 20 4.91 -26.37 0.08
CA GLN A 20 4.04 -25.44 -0.63
C GLN A 20 2.69 -25.27 0.07
N ALA A 21 2.14 -26.34 0.67
CA ALA A 21 0.83 -26.28 1.36
C ALA A 21 0.87 -25.38 2.61
N GLU A 22 1.86 -25.57 3.48
CA GLU A 22 2.03 -24.78 4.71
C GLU A 22 2.32 -23.30 4.41
N VAL A 23 3.14 -23.03 3.39
CA VAL A 23 3.47 -21.66 2.98
C VAL A 23 2.27 -20.98 2.30
N ARG A 24 1.44 -21.75 1.58
CA ARG A 24 0.25 -21.22 0.92
C ARG A 24 -0.84 -20.83 1.92
N GLU A 25 -1.10 -21.66 2.92
CA GLU A 25 -2.02 -21.32 4.01
C GLU A 25 -1.54 -20.08 4.76
N PHE A 26 -0.23 -19.95 4.98
CA PHE A 26 0.36 -18.75 5.56
C PHE A 26 0.17 -17.50 4.68
N ILE A 27 0.29 -17.61 3.36
CA ILE A 27 0.11 -16.49 2.42
C ILE A 27 -1.34 -16.07 2.28
N ASP A 28 -2.26 -17.03 2.26
CA ASP A 28 -3.70 -16.75 2.23
C ASP A 28 -4.13 -15.95 3.48
N LEU A 29 -3.37 -16.05 4.58
CA LEU A 29 -3.54 -15.29 5.82
C LEU A 29 -2.90 -13.89 5.82
N LEU A 30 -2.11 -13.51 4.81
CA LEU A 30 -1.42 -12.22 4.73
C LEU A 30 -2.21 -11.12 4.02
N GLY A 31 -3.40 -11.44 3.51
CA GLY A 31 -4.20 -10.53 2.70
C GLY A 31 -3.65 -10.35 1.29
N THR A 32 -4.56 -10.17 0.34
CA THR A 32 -4.24 -9.84 -1.06
C THR A 32 -3.99 -8.34 -1.22
N SER A 33 -3.28 -7.95 -2.27
CA SER A 33 -3.08 -6.52 -2.58
C SER A 33 -4.40 -5.75 -2.70
N GLU A 34 -5.44 -6.37 -3.25
CA GLU A 34 -6.77 -5.76 -3.39
C GLU A 34 -7.44 -5.50 -2.03
N GLU A 35 -7.38 -6.45 -1.10
CA GLU A 35 -7.90 -6.28 0.26
C GLU A 35 -7.17 -5.17 1.01
N ILE A 36 -5.84 -5.11 0.86
CA ILE A 36 -5.01 -4.08 1.48
C ILE A 36 -5.28 -2.70 0.88
N ILE A 37 -5.49 -2.61 -0.44
CA ILE A 37 -5.92 -1.37 -1.09
C ILE A 37 -7.29 -0.94 -0.58
N ALA A 38 -8.25 -1.86 -0.42
CA ALA A 38 -9.58 -1.53 0.09
C ALA A 38 -9.51 -0.91 1.50
N VAL A 39 -8.74 -1.51 2.40
CA VAL A 39 -8.48 -0.99 3.76
C VAL A 39 -7.83 0.39 3.70
N ALA A 40 -6.82 0.56 2.85
CA ALA A 40 -6.14 1.84 2.68
C ALA A 40 -7.09 2.93 2.15
N MET A 41 -7.92 2.60 1.17
CA MET A 41 -8.89 3.52 0.57
C MET A 41 -9.98 3.94 1.56
N GLU A 42 -10.48 3.03 2.39
CA GLU A 42 -11.40 3.37 3.48
C GLU A 42 -10.77 4.43 4.41
N TRP A 43 -9.54 4.19 4.87
CA TRP A 43 -8.85 5.15 5.74
C TRP A 43 -8.61 6.51 5.07
N ILE A 44 -8.24 6.51 3.78
CA ILE A 44 -7.98 7.72 2.99
C ILE A 44 -9.25 8.53 2.83
N THR A 45 -10.35 7.91 2.39
CA THR A 45 -11.62 8.61 2.11
C THR A 45 -12.25 9.24 3.35
N GLU A 46 -12.03 8.66 4.53
CA GLU A 46 -12.47 9.25 5.80
C GLU A 46 -11.68 10.51 6.21
N ARG A 47 -10.46 10.71 5.70
CA ARG A 47 -9.50 11.71 6.25
C ARG A 47 -8.97 12.71 5.22
N LEU A 48 -8.99 12.35 3.94
CA LEU A 48 -8.41 13.11 2.85
C LEU A 48 -9.47 13.38 1.77
N PRO A 49 -9.33 14.49 1.01
CA PRO A 49 -10.20 14.79 -0.12
C PRO A 49 -10.11 13.76 -1.26
N ASP A 50 -11.06 13.81 -2.19
CA ASP A 50 -11.26 12.85 -3.29
C ASP A 50 -10.08 12.63 -4.25
N ARG A 51 -9.04 13.46 -4.21
CA ARG A 51 -7.86 13.35 -5.11
C ARG A 51 -6.75 12.46 -4.56
N TYR A 52 -6.88 11.99 -3.32
CA TYR A 52 -5.91 11.09 -2.73
C TYR A 52 -6.36 9.64 -2.94
N CYS A 53 -5.44 8.78 -3.35
CA CYS A 53 -5.70 7.35 -3.47
C CYS A 53 -4.51 6.51 -3.00
N ALA A 54 -4.77 5.23 -2.77
CA ALA A 54 -3.76 4.22 -2.52
C ALA A 54 -3.13 3.76 -3.84
N GLU A 55 -1.82 3.59 -3.85
CA GLU A 55 -1.08 2.91 -4.92
C GLU A 55 -0.83 1.44 -4.57
N ASP A 56 -0.21 0.70 -5.47
CA ASP A 56 0.11 -0.72 -5.30
C ASP A 56 0.91 -0.97 -4.00
N PRO A 57 0.42 -1.87 -3.13
CA PRO A 57 1.06 -2.14 -1.87
C PRO A 57 2.28 -3.04 -2.05
N HIS A 58 3.30 -2.79 -1.24
CA HIS A 58 4.51 -3.61 -1.19
C HIS A 58 4.59 -4.36 0.14
N PHE A 59 4.87 -5.66 0.08
CA PHE A 59 4.97 -6.48 1.28
C PHE A 59 6.37 -6.39 1.88
N ASP A 60 6.44 -5.96 3.14
CA ASP A 60 7.66 -6.02 3.95
C ASP A 60 7.68 -7.31 4.77
N VAL A 61 8.39 -8.31 4.24
CA VAL A 61 8.54 -9.63 4.88
C VAL A 61 9.13 -9.55 6.29
N ARG A 62 9.98 -8.55 6.56
CA ARG A 62 10.63 -8.42 7.88
C ARG A 62 9.67 -7.88 8.93
N ALA A 63 8.82 -6.94 8.52
CA ALA A 63 7.82 -6.33 9.39
C ALA A 63 6.48 -7.10 9.41
N LEU A 64 6.30 -8.08 8.52
CA LEU A 64 5.02 -8.76 8.27
C LEU A 64 3.88 -7.74 8.07
N SER A 65 4.16 -6.72 7.27
CA SER A 65 3.24 -5.60 7.03
C SER A 65 3.29 -5.19 5.57
N TRP A 66 2.17 -4.68 5.07
CA TRP A 66 2.07 -4.03 3.78
C TRP A 66 2.37 -2.54 3.92
N ARG A 67 3.19 -2.03 3.01
CA ARG A 67 3.44 -0.61 2.83
C ARG A 67 2.63 -0.14 1.64
N VAL A 68 1.71 0.78 1.86
CA VAL A 68 0.79 1.29 0.84
C VAL A 68 1.10 2.76 0.59
N PRO A 69 1.65 3.14 -0.57
CA PRO A 69 1.86 4.54 -0.90
C PRO A 69 0.51 5.27 -1.02
N ILE A 70 0.45 6.50 -0.49
CA ILE A 70 -0.65 7.42 -0.71
C ILE A 70 -0.20 8.40 -1.78
N VAL A 71 -0.95 8.49 -2.87
CA VAL A 71 -0.66 9.40 -3.98
C VAL A 71 -1.73 10.48 -4.09
N LEU A 72 -1.31 11.67 -4.52
CA LEU A 72 -2.23 12.68 -5.04
C LEU A 72 -2.29 12.51 -6.56
N SER A 73 -3.49 12.31 -7.11
CA SER A 73 -3.70 12.05 -8.53
C SER A 73 -4.59 13.11 -9.17
N TYR A 74 -4.21 13.53 -10.39
CA TYR A 74 -4.99 14.43 -11.24
C TYR A 74 -5.50 13.71 -12.48
N PRO A 75 -6.65 14.14 -13.05
CA PRO A 75 -7.19 13.57 -14.30
C PRO A 75 -6.24 13.67 -15.50
N THR A 76 -5.22 14.52 -15.43
CA THR A 76 -4.15 14.64 -16.44
C THR A 76 -3.20 13.45 -16.45
N GLY A 77 -3.30 12.54 -15.47
CA GLY A 77 -2.35 11.45 -15.26
C GLY A 77 -1.11 11.88 -14.46
N GLU A 78 -1.03 13.15 -14.08
CA GLU A 78 0.04 13.67 -13.23
C GLU A 78 -0.30 13.45 -11.74
N GLY A 79 0.74 13.28 -10.94
CA GLY A 79 0.58 12.99 -9.52
C GLY A 79 1.88 12.55 -8.90
N GLY A 80 1.79 12.13 -7.65
CA GLY A 80 2.97 11.67 -6.91
C GLY A 80 2.66 11.22 -5.50
N ILE A 81 3.60 10.46 -4.94
CA ILE A 81 3.53 9.93 -3.58
C ILE A 81 3.66 11.09 -2.58
N VAL A 82 2.68 11.20 -1.69
CA VAL A 82 2.59 12.23 -0.65
C VAL A 82 2.60 11.64 0.75
N GLY A 83 2.41 10.32 0.88
CA GLY A 83 2.44 9.62 2.15
C GLY A 83 2.54 8.10 1.99
N GLU A 84 2.45 7.42 3.11
CA GLU A 84 2.47 5.96 3.19
C GLU A 84 1.58 5.52 4.37
N LEU A 85 0.87 4.40 4.19
CA LEU A 85 0.24 3.61 5.24
C LEU A 85 1.02 2.32 5.47
N VAL A 86 1.06 1.87 6.71
CA VAL A 86 1.57 0.55 7.08
C VAL A 86 0.41 -0.27 7.63
N VAL A 87 0.04 -1.31 6.90
CA VAL A 87 -1.07 -2.22 7.24
C VAL A 87 -0.50 -3.54 7.73
N ASP A 88 -0.95 -4.01 8.88
CA ASP A 88 -0.61 -5.33 9.39
C ASP A 88 -1.13 -6.41 8.46
N ALA A 89 -0.27 -7.34 8.05
CA ALA A 89 -0.66 -8.33 7.05
C ALA A 89 -1.63 -9.38 7.56
N ARG A 90 -1.71 -9.63 8.88
CA ARG A 90 -2.59 -10.67 9.42
C ARG A 90 -3.94 -10.14 9.85
N THR A 91 -3.94 -8.93 10.40
CA THR A 91 -5.13 -8.32 10.99
C THR A 91 -5.77 -7.29 10.08
N HIS A 92 -5.07 -6.88 9.03
CA HIS A 92 -5.46 -5.82 8.10
C HIS A 92 -5.71 -4.47 8.82
N GLN A 93 -5.13 -4.28 10.00
CA GLN A 93 -5.22 -3.03 10.74
C GLN A 93 -4.10 -2.08 10.33
N ILE A 94 -4.38 -0.78 10.30
CA ILE A 94 -3.37 0.23 10.03
C ILE A 94 -2.52 0.42 11.30
N ASN A 95 -1.29 -0.10 11.26
CA ASN A 95 -0.31 -0.02 12.34
C ASN A 95 0.29 1.39 12.45
N SER A 96 0.52 2.04 11.31
CA SER A 96 1.02 3.42 11.27
C SER A 96 0.70 4.09 9.94
N HIS A 97 0.79 5.41 9.92
CA HIS A 97 0.58 6.21 8.73
C HIS A 97 1.41 7.49 8.78
N THR A 98 1.70 8.07 7.62
CA THR A 98 2.16 9.45 7.57
C THR A 98 1.09 10.36 8.18
N ALA A 99 1.49 11.35 8.99
CA ALA A 99 0.54 12.25 9.63
C ALA A 99 -0.31 13.00 8.59
N VAL A 100 -1.60 13.19 8.87
CA VAL A 100 -2.58 13.72 7.89
C VAL A 100 -2.25 15.14 7.46
N ASP A 101 -1.78 15.98 8.38
CA ASP A 101 -1.28 17.32 8.11
C ASP A 101 -0.06 17.30 7.18
N VAL A 102 0.89 16.39 7.41
CA VAL A 102 2.06 16.19 6.55
C VAL A 102 1.65 15.74 5.15
N ILE A 103 0.69 14.82 5.02
CA ILE A 103 0.16 14.37 3.72
C ILE A 103 -0.47 15.56 2.98
N ARG A 104 -1.29 16.35 3.67
CA ARG A 104 -1.96 17.52 3.07
C ARG A 104 -0.97 18.58 2.63
N ASP A 105 0.06 18.85 3.43
CA ASP A 105 1.05 19.87 3.09
C ASP A 105 1.94 19.43 1.91
N ARG A 106 2.30 18.14 1.85
CA ARG A 106 2.97 17.57 0.68
C ARG A 106 2.07 17.62 -0.57
N GLY A 107 0.80 17.25 -0.43
CA GLY A 107 -0.17 17.31 -1.53
C GLY A 107 -0.40 18.74 -2.05
N LYS A 108 -0.49 19.74 -1.16
CA LYS A 108 -0.57 21.15 -1.57
C LYS A 108 0.66 21.60 -2.35
N ARG A 109 1.86 21.21 -1.89
CA ARG A 109 3.11 21.56 -2.58
C ARG A 109 3.17 20.94 -3.96
N LEU A 110 2.88 19.64 -4.05
CA LEU A 110 2.83 18.93 -5.33
C LEU A 110 1.79 19.55 -6.28
N ALA A 111 0.61 19.90 -5.77
CA ALA A 111 -0.40 20.59 -6.56
C ALA A 111 0.08 21.94 -7.12
N GLN A 112 0.82 22.71 -6.33
CA GLN A 112 1.39 23.99 -6.77
C GLN A 112 2.46 23.78 -7.85
N GLU A 113 3.30 22.75 -7.71
CA GLU A 113 4.31 22.40 -8.71
C GLU A 113 3.64 22.01 -10.04
N LEU A 114 2.59 21.19 -10.01
CA LEU A 114 1.88 20.75 -11.21
C LEU A 114 1.05 21.84 -11.90
N ILE A 115 0.47 22.79 -11.14
CA ILE A 115 -0.32 23.89 -11.72
C ILE A 115 0.57 24.97 -12.36
N HIS A 116 1.82 25.09 -11.90
CA HIS A 116 2.79 26.08 -12.40
C HIS A 116 3.86 25.49 -13.33
N ALA A 117 3.81 24.19 -13.61
CA ALA A 117 4.65 23.50 -14.60
C ALA A 117 4.11 23.73 -16.03
#